data_AF-A0A6G1X914-F1
#
_entry.id   AF-A0A6G1X914-F1
#
_cell.length_a   1.000
_cell.length_b   1.000
_cell.length_c   1.000
_cell.angle_alpha   90.00
_cell.angle_beta   90.00
_cell.angle_gamma   90.00
#
_symmetry.space_group_name_H-M   'P 1'
#
loop_
_entity.id
_entity.type
_entity.pdbx_description
1 polymer ?
#
loop_
_entity_poly.entity_id
_entity_poly.type
_entity_poly.pdbx_seq_one_letter_code
_entity_poly.pdbx_strand_id
1 'polypeptide(L)'
;MTKSNRNYKDAFDDYIGEEPLVKKEDKERFYRWLHQKEKKKSTSAHWRPKLATATLFVGAIVFSFIYLQDAFPQPEESDQPPVVEEEETIPFDQVREQLETIMSKYTVGMTKEEVQETFGQGKVYEGQSETDGSTYEAVEYQFIKTTNEKISLHPWSPDHVEYYINGDIGLSFNVVWEENGSSYAFARYLNEKGKRISTVDFSSDGSIYKDGKFIENDLYQIEASGFFVENVAASLQKAPEYISEEDLKTLQNLNIKPLSSTDRFQELLPHDYQYIKQMKSLERLYLKGYTLPMSVLKSLINLETLIIEDVQNLGFLEELAPLENLSYLDIHQTEITTVSGLVELKSLNQVVLNKGKVTDWEVLEENGIEVVESP
;
A
#
# COMPACT_ATOMS: atom_id res chain seq x y z
N MET A 1 -26.36 -8.68 35.94
CA MET A 1 -26.56 -8.97 34.51
C MET A 1 -28.00 -8.70 34.15
N THR A 2 -28.35 -7.45 33.79
CA THR A 2 -29.73 -7.07 33.47
C THR A 2 -29.77 -5.72 32.74
N LYS A 3 -30.57 -5.67 31.66
CA LYS A 3 -31.15 -4.47 31.00
C LYS A 3 -30.18 -3.42 30.45
N SER A 4 -29.59 -3.66 29.26
CA SER A 4 -29.13 -2.55 28.40
C SER A 4 -29.18 -2.91 26.89
N ASN A 5 -28.84 -4.15 26.51
CA ASN A 5 -28.70 -4.51 25.08
C ASN A 5 -29.99 -4.67 24.25
N ARG A 6 -31.20 -4.61 24.83
CA ARG A 6 -32.43 -4.68 24.01
C ARG A 6 -32.78 -3.37 23.32
N ASN A 7 -32.36 -2.22 23.87
CA ASN A 7 -32.85 -0.93 23.42
C ASN A 7 -32.23 -0.45 22.10
N TYR A 8 -31.00 -0.88 21.78
CA TYR A 8 -30.31 -0.45 20.56
C TYR A 8 -30.76 -1.20 19.32
N LYS A 9 -31.10 -2.49 19.47
CA LYS A 9 -31.57 -3.29 18.34
C LYS A 9 -32.96 -2.85 17.90
N ASP A 10 -33.87 -2.67 18.85
CA ASP A 10 -35.24 -2.23 18.55
C ASP A 10 -35.25 -0.82 17.93
N ALA A 11 -34.39 0.10 18.39
CA ALA A 11 -34.24 1.44 17.79
C ALA A 11 -33.59 1.41 16.39
N PHE A 12 -32.68 0.47 16.15
CA PHE A 12 -32.04 0.29 14.85
C PHE A 12 -33.00 -0.32 13.83
N ASP A 13 -33.77 -1.34 14.24
CA ASP A 13 -34.78 -2.02 13.42
C ASP A 13 -35.96 -1.08 13.08
N ASP A 14 -36.36 -0.17 13.98
CA ASP A 14 -37.34 0.91 13.70
C ASP A 14 -36.80 1.96 12.70
N TYR A 15 -35.51 2.26 12.73
CA TYR A 15 -34.90 3.27 11.84
C TYR A 15 -34.74 2.77 10.40
N ILE A 16 -34.36 1.50 10.21
CA ILE A 16 -34.15 0.89 8.89
C ILE A 16 -35.41 0.26 8.29
N GLY A 17 -36.46 0.07 9.09
CA GLY A 17 -37.69 -0.61 8.72
C GLY A 17 -37.52 -2.14 8.65
N GLU A 18 -38.55 -2.89 9.01
CA GLU A 18 -38.51 -4.36 9.02
C GLU A 18 -38.41 -5.02 7.62
N GLU A 19 -38.54 -4.23 6.55
CA GLU A 19 -38.36 -4.74 5.19
C GLU A 19 -36.87 -4.75 4.80
N PRO A 20 -36.34 -5.88 4.29
CA PRO A 20 -34.96 -5.92 3.84
C PRO A 20 -34.72 -4.90 2.73
N LEU A 21 -33.79 -3.97 2.97
CA LEU A 21 -33.36 -2.89 2.06
C LEU A 21 -32.94 -3.38 0.67
N VAL A 22 -32.65 -4.67 0.52
CA VAL A 22 -32.31 -5.31 -0.76
C VAL A 22 -33.21 -6.52 -0.95
N LYS A 23 -34.14 -6.44 -1.91
CA LYS A 23 -35.03 -7.56 -2.22
C LYS A 23 -34.28 -8.64 -2.99
N LYS A 24 -34.78 -9.88 -2.95
CA LYS A 24 -34.15 -11.01 -3.65
C LYS A 24 -34.08 -10.76 -5.16
N GLU A 25 -35.08 -10.07 -5.70
CA GLU A 25 -35.15 -9.66 -7.10
C GLU A 25 -34.04 -8.66 -7.49
N ASP A 26 -33.58 -7.83 -6.55
CA ASP A 26 -32.49 -6.87 -6.76
C ASP A 26 -31.13 -7.58 -6.85
N LYS A 27 -30.90 -8.58 -5.98
CA LYS A 27 -29.73 -9.45 -6.07
C LYS A 27 -29.70 -10.20 -7.40
N GLU A 28 -30.83 -10.76 -7.82
CA GLU A 28 -30.92 -11.46 -9.12
C GLU A 28 -30.78 -10.53 -10.32
N ARG A 29 -31.20 -9.26 -10.24
CA ARG A 29 -30.90 -8.22 -11.24
C ARG A 29 -29.40 -7.93 -11.31
N PHE A 30 -28.76 -7.79 -10.16
CA PHE A 30 -27.32 -7.53 -10.07
C PHE A 30 -26.49 -8.69 -10.66
N TYR A 31 -26.80 -9.94 -10.29
CA TYR A 31 -26.12 -11.12 -10.85
C TYR A 31 -26.32 -11.24 -12.36
N ARG A 32 -27.53 -10.96 -12.87
CA ARG A 32 -27.78 -10.93 -14.32
C ARG A 32 -26.99 -9.83 -15.03
N TRP A 33 -26.88 -8.65 -14.45
CA TRP A 33 -26.09 -7.55 -14.99
C TRP A 33 -24.59 -7.86 -15.03
N LEU A 34 -24.04 -8.49 -13.98
CA LEU A 34 -22.63 -8.87 -13.88
C LEU A 34 -22.25 -9.84 -15.02
N HIS A 35 -23.03 -10.90 -15.22
CA HIS A 35 -22.78 -11.89 -16.26
C HIS A 35 -23.12 -11.43 -17.69
N GLN A 36 -23.85 -10.33 -17.85
CA GLN A 36 -24.12 -9.72 -19.15
C GLN A 36 -22.94 -8.86 -19.65
N LYS A 37 -22.10 -8.36 -18.74
CA LYS A 37 -20.87 -7.59 -19.06
C LYS A 37 -19.71 -8.48 -19.50
N GLU A 38 -19.59 -9.68 -18.94
CA GLU A 38 -18.52 -10.62 -19.28
C GLU A 38 -18.66 -11.20 -20.70
N LYS A 39 -19.89 -11.29 -21.24
CA LYS A 39 -20.15 -11.80 -22.61
C LYS A 39 -19.97 -10.76 -23.73
N LYS A 40 -19.59 -9.50 -23.45
CA LYS A 40 -19.47 -8.42 -24.45
C LYS A 40 -18.06 -7.85 -24.61
N LYS A 41 -17.03 -8.69 -24.55
CA LYS A 41 -15.70 -8.38 -25.08
C LYS A 41 -15.23 -9.46 -26.06
N SER A 42 -15.82 -9.49 -27.26
CA SER A 42 -15.18 -10.08 -28.45
C SER A 42 -15.89 -9.67 -29.75
N THR A 43 -15.12 -9.14 -30.71
CA THR A 43 -15.36 -8.95 -32.16
C THR A 43 -16.19 -7.75 -32.71
N SER A 44 -15.44 -6.86 -33.39
CA SER A 44 -15.65 -6.14 -34.67
C SER A 44 -16.96 -5.40 -35.05
N ALA A 45 -16.81 -4.09 -35.23
CA ALA A 45 -17.30 -3.21 -36.32
C ALA A 45 -18.77 -3.29 -36.82
N HIS A 46 -19.57 -2.25 -36.51
CA HIS A 46 -20.44 -1.49 -37.45
C HIS A 46 -21.12 -0.31 -36.70
N TRP A 47 -20.48 0.86 -36.69
CA TRP A 47 -21.07 2.10 -36.15
C TRP A 47 -21.87 2.82 -37.25
N ARG A 48 -23.21 2.70 -37.19
CA ARG A 48 -24.27 3.63 -37.66
C ARG A 48 -25.58 2.83 -37.87
N PRO A 49 -26.53 2.88 -36.91
CA PRO A 49 -27.74 3.69 -37.15
C PRO A 49 -28.32 4.40 -35.91
N LYS A 50 -27.52 4.70 -34.86
CA LYS A 50 -28.03 5.33 -33.61
C LYS A 50 -27.94 6.87 -33.53
N LEU A 51 -27.36 7.54 -34.53
CA LEU A 51 -27.29 9.02 -34.52
C LEU A 51 -28.59 9.72 -34.95
N ALA A 52 -29.49 9.03 -35.67
CA ALA A 52 -30.74 9.64 -36.15
C ALA A 52 -31.85 9.70 -35.09
N THR A 53 -31.77 8.89 -34.01
CA THR A 53 -32.79 8.85 -32.95
C THR A 53 -32.50 9.86 -31.84
N ALA A 54 -31.24 10.22 -31.62
CA ALA A 54 -30.82 11.20 -30.61
C ALA A 54 -31.22 12.65 -30.99
N THR A 55 -31.19 12.99 -32.28
CA THR A 55 -31.62 14.32 -32.76
C THR A 55 -33.13 14.55 -32.66
N LEU A 56 -33.95 13.49 -32.74
CA LEU A 56 -35.41 13.59 -32.53
C LEU A 56 -35.79 13.78 -31.06
N PHE A 57 -35.01 13.25 -30.12
CA PHE A 57 -35.24 13.43 -28.68
C PHE A 57 -34.84 14.82 -28.16
N VAL A 58 -33.73 15.38 -28.67
CA VAL A 58 -33.32 16.75 -28.31
C VAL A 58 -34.31 17.79 -28.85
N GLY A 59 -34.88 17.57 -30.05
CA GLY A 59 -35.90 18.46 -30.63
C GLY A 59 -37.21 18.50 -29.82
N ALA A 60 -37.67 17.35 -29.28
CA ALA A 60 -38.89 17.28 -28.48
C ALA A 60 -38.75 17.95 -27.11
N ILE A 61 -37.55 17.90 -26.51
CA ILE A 61 -37.25 18.55 -25.22
C ILE A 61 -37.22 20.07 -25.37
N VAL A 62 -36.63 20.58 -26.46
CA VAL A 62 -36.58 22.03 -26.73
C VAL A 62 -37.97 22.60 -27.08
N PHE A 63 -38.79 21.86 -27.85
CA PHE A 63 -40.14 22.31 -28.21
C PHE A 63 -41.11 22.30 -27.01
N SER A 64 -40.90 21.40 -26.05
CA SER A 64 -41.68 21.35 -24.80
C SER A 64 -41.31 22.51 -23.86
N PHE A 65 -40.05 22.95 -23.87
CA PHE A 65 -39.58 24.07 -23.05
C PHE A 65 -40.11 25.44 -23.54
N ILE A 66 -40.29 25.62 -24.86
CA ILE A 66 -40.78 26.88 -25.44
C ILE A 66 -42.26 27.15 -25.09
N TYR A 67 -43.08 26.09 -24.88
CA TYR A 67 -44.51 26.24 -24.58
C TYR A 67 -44.87 26.25 -23.08
N LEU A 68 -43.93 25.92 -22.20
CA LEU A 68 -44.14 25.88 -20.74
C LEU A 68 -43.69 27.16 -20.03
N GLN A 69 -43.18 28.16 -20.76
CA GLN A 69 -42.64 29.40 -20.20
C GLN A 69 -43.72 30.43 -19.79
N ASP A 70 -44.98 30.24 -20.20
CA ASP A 70 -46.11 31.13 -19.83
C ASP A 70 -46.78 30.80 -18.48
N ALA A 71 -46.37 29.72 -17.80
CA ALA A 71 -47.07 29.20 -16.62
C ALA A 71 -46.36 29.43 -15.26
N PHE A 72 -45.23 30.13 -15.21
CA PHE A 72 -44.49 30.38 -13.97
C PHE A 72 -44.36 31.88 -13.67
N PRO A 73 -44.69 32.34 -12.45
CA PRO A 73 -44.46 33.72 -12.05
C PRO A 73 -42.95 34.02 -12.03
N GLN A 74 -42.57 35.17 -12.59
CA GLN A 74 -41.18 35.64 -12.66
C GLN A 74 -40.65 35.97 -11.25
N PRO A 75 -39.41 35.58 -10.90
CA PRO A 75 -38.77 36.05 -9.67
C PRO A 75 -38.44 37.55 -9.80
N GLU A 76 -38.59 38.29 -8.70
CA GLU A 76 -38.20 39.71 -8.63
C GLU A 76 -36.71 39.88 -8.96
N GLU A 77 -36.45 40.82 -9.86
CA GLU A 77 -35.15 41.20 -10.40
C GLU A 77 -34.32 41.90 -9.30
N SER A 78 -33.39 41.19 -8.65
CA SER A 78 -32.34 41.83 -7.85
C SER A 78 -31.16 42.15 -8.77
N ASP A 79 -30.99 43.43 -9.12
CA ASP A 79 -29.91 43.98 -9.94
C ASP A 79 -28.53 43.93 -9.25
N GLN A 80 -28.04 42.74 -8.91
CA GLN A 80 -26.62 42.50 -8.66
C GLN A 80 -26.23 41.14 -9.28
N PRO A 81 -25.24 41.09 -10.20
CA PRO A 81 -24.69 39.80 -10.62
C PRO A 81 -24.18 39.08 -9.37
N PRO A 82 -24.35 37.74 -9.26
CA PRO A 82 -23.81 37.01 -8.14
C PRO A 82 -22.30 37.28 -8.12
N VAL A 83 -21.83 37.84 -7.00
CA VAL A 83 -20.41 37.91 -6.72
C VAL A 83 -19.95 36.45 -6.72
N VAL A 84 -19.23 36.05 -7.77
CA VAL A 84 -18.42 34.85 -7.72
C VAL A 84 -17.32 35.22 -6.74
N GLU A 85 -17.52 34.88 -5.47
CA GLU A 85 -16.43 34.82 -4.50
C GLU A 85 -15.42 33.85 -5.13
N GLU A 86 -14.27 34.37 -5.56
CA GLU A 86 -13.11 33.52 -5.81
C GLU A 86 -12.84 32.83 -4.48
N GLU A 87 -13.25 31.56 -4.36
CA GLU A 87 -12.89 30.74 -3.20
C GLU A 87 -11.39 30.93 -2.99
N GLU A 88 -10.98 31.43 -1.82
CA GLU A 88 -9.57 31.57 -1.46
C GLU A 88 -8.96 30.16 -1.37
N THR A 89 -8.61 29.59 -2.51
CA THR A 89 -8.03 28.26 -2.57
C THR A 89 -6.61 28.36 -2.06
N ILE A 90 -6.28 27.57 -1.04
CA ILE A 90 -4.91 27.42 -0.55
C ILE A 90 -3.97 27.15 -1.73
N PRO A 91 -2.94 27.99 -1.98
CA PRO A 91 -2.02 27.78 -3.09
C PRO A 91 -1.23 26.47 -2.90
N PHE A 92 -1.44 25.51 -3.80
CA PHE A 92 -0.77 24.21 -3.72
C PHE A 92 0.76 24.31 -3.73
N ASP A 93 1.32 25.37 -4.33
CA ASP A 93 2.76 25.64 -4.31
C ASP A 93 3.31 25.83 -2.89
N GLN A 94 2.56 26.53 -2.02
CA GLN A 94 2.96 26.73 -0.62
C GLN A 94 2.88 25.42 0.16
N VAL A 95 1.85 24.60 -0.11
CA VAL A 95 1.69 23.26 0.49
C VAL A 95 2.87 22.38 0.12
N ARG A 96 3.28 22.40 -1.15
CA ARG A 96 4.43 21.65 -1.66
C ARG A 96 5.74 22.09 -1.02
N GLU A 97 6.03 23.39 -0.95
CA GLU A 97 7.25 23.91 -0.32
C GLU A 97 7.33 23.55 1.17
N GLN A 98 6.19 23.62 1.88
CA GLN A 98 6.13 23.21 3.28
C GLN A 98 6.32 21.70 3.44
N LEU A 99 5.77 20.89 2.53
CA LEU A 99 5.99 19.44 2.53
C LEU A 99 7.45 19.08 2.29
N GLU A 100 8.12 19.73 1.34
CA GLU A 100 9.57 19.58 1.09
C GLU A 100 10.39 19.99 2.33
N THR A 101 9.95 21.03 3.05
CA THR A 101 10.58 21.43 4.32
C THR A 101 10.41 20.36 5.40
N ILE A 102 9.24 19.71 5.49
CA ILE A 102 9.02 18.62 6.45
C ILE A 102 9.90 17.43 6.09
N MET A 103 9.86 16.98 4.83
CA MET A 103 10.66 15.85 4.37
C MET A 103 12.17 16.06 4.55
N SER A 104 12.67 17.29 4.41
CA SER A 104 14.10 17.58 4.54
C SER A 104 14.59 17.81 5.97
N LYS A 105 13.68 18.13 6.92
CA LYS A 105 14.06 18.50 8.28
C LYS A 105 13.60 17.53 9.36
N TYR A 106 12.67 16.64 9.04
CA TYR A 106 12.19 15.63 9.97
C TYR A 106 12.84 14.29 9.67
N THR A 107 13.33 13.64 10.73
CA THR A 107 13.79 12.25 10.71
C THR A 107 13.18 11.55 11.92
N VAL A 108 12.86 10.27 11.76
CA VAL A 108 12.37 9.44 12.86
C VAL A 108 13.43 9.34 13.97
N GLY A 109 12.98 9.40 15.22
CA GLY A 109 13.85 9.43 16.40
C GLY A 109 14.13 10.83 16.93
N MET A 110 13.74 11.90 16.23
CA MET A 110 13.83 13.27 16.77
C MET A 110 13.04 13.40 18.09
N THR A 111 13.65 14.08 19.05
CA THR A 111 13.03 14.45 20.32
C THR A 111 11.92 15.47 20.13
N LYS A 112 11.04 15.58 21.13
CA LYS A 112 9.95 16.56 21.11
C LYS A 112 10.48 17.99 21.02
N GLU A 113 11.57 18.27 21.73
CA GLU A 113 12.26 19.56 21.71
C GLU A 113 12.78 19.89 20.32
N GLU A 114 13.46 18.95 19.65
CA GLU A 114 14.01 19.16 18.29
C GLU A 114 12.89 19.40 17.26
N VAL A 115 11.79 18.64 17.33
CA VAL A 115 10.65 18.85 16.44
C VAL A 115 9.97 20.20 16.73
N GLN A 116 9.84 20.60 18.01
CA GLN A 116 9.28 21.90 18.38
C GLN A 116 10.17 23.08 17.95
N GLU A 117 11.48 22.96 18.06
CA GLU A 117 12.42 23.98 17.57
C GLU A 117 12.36 24.10 16.04
N THR A 118 12.11 22.99 15.34
CA THR A 118 12.07 22.92 13.88
C THR A 118 10.75 23.42 13.29
N PHE A 119 9.62 22.98 13.86
CA PHE A 119 8.28 23.19 13.31
C PHE A 119 7.39 24.11 14.16
N GLY A 120 7.91 24.59 15.29
CA GLY A 120 7.21 25.50 16.19
C GLY A 120 6.32 24.79 17.21
N GLN A 121 5.31 25.49 17.71
CA GLN A 121 4.38 24.93 18.70
C GLN A 121 3.23 24.21 18.00
N GLY A 122 3.17 22.90 18.18
CA GLY A 122 2.04 22.07 17.73
C GLY A 122 1.00 21.87 18.83
N LYS A 123 -0.08 21.18 18.47
CA LYS A 123 -1.13 20.79 19.41
C LYS A 123 -0.90 19.37 19.91
N VAL A 124 -0.82 19.23 21.24
CA VAL A 124 -0.56 17.95 21.90
C VAL A 124 -1.85 17.16 22.07
N TYR A 125 -1.77 15.86 21.84
CA TYR A 125 -2.78 14.85 22.07
C TYR A 125 -2.14 13.69 22.83
N GLU A 126 -2.85 13.15 23.80
CA GLU A 126 -2.45 11.94 24.51
C GLU A 126 -3.50 10.86 24.23
N GLY A 127 -3.04 9.64 23.99
CA GLY A 127 -3.92 8.52 23.68
C GLY A 127 -3.41 7.20 24.23
N GLN A 128 -4.23 6.17 24.10
CA GLN A 128 -3.87 4.79 24.39
C GLN A 128 -4.09 3.96 23.13
N SER A 129 -3.09 3.15 22.77
CA SER A 129 -3.19 2.16 21.70
C SER A 129 -4.30 1.15 22.04
N GLU A 130 -5.24 0.95 21.13
CA GLU A 130 -6.31 -0.04 21.30
C GLU A 130 -5.77 -1.48 21.24
N THR A 131 -4.59 -1.67 20.66
CA THR A 131 -4.00 -2.99 20.38
C THR A 131 -3.29 -3.58 21.60
N ASP A 132 -2.57 -2.75 22.35
CA ASP A 132 -1.71 -3.19 23.47
C ASP A 132 -1.85 -2.34 24.73
N GLY A 133 -2.68 -1.28 24.71
CA GLY A 133 -2.90 -0.39 25.84
C GLY A 133 -1.73 0.54 26.16
N SER A 134 -0.69 0.58 25.32
CA SER A 134 0.43 1.50 25.47
C SER A 134 -0.05 2.94 25.35
N THR A 135 0.48 3.83 26.19
CA THR A 135 0.21 5.27 26.06
C THR A 135 1.13 5.85 25.01
N TYR A 136 0.59 6.70 24.15
CA TYR A 136 1.37 7.48 23.21
C TYR A 136 1.06 8.97 23.37
N GLU A 137 2.03 9.80 23.00
CA GLU A 137 1.82 11.22 22.82
C GLU A 137 1.95 11.55 21.34
N ALA A 138 1.03 12.35 20.81
CA ALA A 138 1.07 12.84 19.45
C ALA A 138 0.99 14.37 19.41
N VAL A 139 1.73 14.99 18.50
CA VAL A 139 1.68 16.44 18.29
C VAL A 139 1.31 16.72 16.83
N GLU A 140 0.27 17.52 16.64
CA GLU A 140 -0.18 17.99 15.33
C GLU A 140 0.32 19.42 15.07
N TYR A 141 1.03 19.58 13.97
CA TYR A 141 1.47 20.86 13.43
C TYR A 141 0.62 21.17 12.20
N GLN A 142 -0.10 22.30 12.22
CA GLN A 142 -0.98 22.70 11.13
C GLN A 142 -0.37 23.91 10.41
N PHE A 143 -0.19 23.79 9.10
CA PHE A 143 0.40 24.80 8.23
C PHE A 143 -0.61 25.29 7.21
N ILE A 144 -0.48 26.57 6.83
CA ILE A 144 -1.27 27.25 5.80
C ILE A 144 -2.76 27.22 6.16
N LYS A 145 -3.17 28.18 7.01
CA LYS A 145 -4.53 28.30 7.52
C LYS A 145 -5.21 29.54 6.97
N THR A 146 -6.48 29.43 6.63
CA THR A 146 -7.32 30.58 6.23
C THR A 146 -7.97 31.26 7.44
N THR A 147 -8.14 30.55 8.56
CA THR A 147 -8.68 31.10 9.81
C THR A 147 -7.66 31.04 10.96
N ASN A 148 -7.72 32.03 11.85
CA ASN A 148 -6.89 32.09 13.07
C ASN A 148 -7.42 31.21 14.21
N GLU A 149 -8.58 30.58 14.05
CA GLU A 149 -9.17 29.72 15.07
C GLU A 149 -8.43 28.37 15.14
N LYS A 150 -8.18 27.91 16.36
CA LYS A 150 -7.55 26.60 16.60
C LYS A 150 -8.58 25.51 16.32
N ILE A 151 -8.60 25.00 15.09
CA ILE A 151 -9.35 23.79 14.75
C ILE A 151 -8.82 22.63 15.59
N SER A 152 -9.70 22.01 16.37
CA SER A 152 -9.35 20.98 17.33
C SER A 152 -9.76 19.60 16.83
N LEU A 153 -8.82 18.84 16.25
CA LEU A 153 -9.13 17.52 15.70
C LEU A 153 -8.09 16.50 16.12
N HIS A 154 -8.54 15.44 16.78
CA HIS A 154 -7.68 14.29 17.08
C HIS A 154 -7.09 13.74 15.76
N PRO A 155 -5.76 13.48 15.63
CA PRO A 155 -5.09 13.14 14.35
C PRO A 155 -5.71 11.98 13.56
N TRP A 156 -6.47 11.12 14.23
CA TRP A 156 -7.15 9.96 13.66
C TRP A 156 -8.67 10.13 13.50
N SER A 157 -9.20 11.34 13.70
CA SER A 157 -10.63 11.61 13.50
C SER A 157 -11.05 11.48 12.02
N PRO A 158 -12.17 10.83 11.69
CA PRO A 158 -12.68 10.77 10.32
C PRO A 158 -13.11 12.15 9.78
N ASP A 159 -13.41 13.12 10.66
CA ASP A 159 -13.89 14.46 10.29
C ASP A 159 -12.80 15.38 9.72
N HIS A 160 -11.55 14.91 9.67
CA HIS A 160 -10.39 15.68 9.18
C HIS A 160 -10.54 16.15 7.74
N VAL A 161 -11.30 15.45 6.90
CA VAL A 161 -11.36 15.70 5.46
C VAL A 161 -11.99 17.03 5.10
N GLU A 162 -13.03 17.44 5.82
CA GLU A 162 -13.79 18.65 5.50
C GLU A 162 -12.94 19.91 5.61
N TYR A 163 -12.01 19.97 6.58
CA TYR A 163 -11.13 21.12 6.78
C TYR A 163 -10.12 21.34 5.65
N TYR A 164 -9.66 20.27 5.00
CA TYR A 164 -8.80 20.43 3.81
C TYR A 164 -9.62 20.86 2.60
N ILE A 165 -10.84 20.32 2.44
CA ILE A 165 -11.74 20.66 1.33
C ILE A 165 -12.20 22.11 1.42
N ASN A 166 -12.55 22.57 2.63
CA ASN A 166 -13.00 23.94 2.88
C ASN A 166 -11.86 24.97 2.85
N GLY A 167 -10.61 24.52 2.68
CA GLY A 167 -9.44 25.39 2.69
C GLY A 167 -9.09 25.93 4.08
N ASP A 168 -9.56 25.31 5.16
CA ASP A 168 -9.21 25.70 6.52
C ASP A 168 -7.76 25.33 6.88
N ILE A 169 -7.28 24.19 6.36
CA ILE A 169 -5.93 23.65 6.57
C ILE A 169 -5.35 23.20 5.24
N GLY A 170 -4.17 23.72 4.89
CA GLY A 170 -3.46 23.30 3.68
C GLY A 170 -2.66 22.03 3.88
N LEU A 171 -2.00 21.93 5.03
CA LEU A 171 -1.17 20.79 5.40
C LEU A 171 -1.20 20.59 6.92
N SER A 172 -1.31 19.34 7.37
CA SER A 172 -1.03 18.97 8.76
C SER A 172 0.14 17.98 8.80
N PHE A 173 0.97 18.07 9.82
CA PHE A 173 2.03 17.12 10.12
C PHE A 173 1.85 16.60 11.53
N ASN A 174 1.79 15.29 11.70
CA ASN A 174 1.55 14.64 12.97
C ASN A 174 2.77 13.79 13.31
N VAL A 175 3.28 13.93 14.52
CA VAL A 175 4.40 13.13 15.02
C VAL A 175 3.94 12.41 16.28
N VAL A 176 4.28 11.13 16.39
CA VAL A 176 3.95 10.26 17.52
C VAL A 176 5.25 9.89 18.22
N TRP A 177 5.27 10.02 19.54
CA TRP A 177 6.42 9.69 20.38
C TRP A 177 6.16 8.48 21.26
N GLU A 178 7.21 7.69 21.40
CA GLU A 178 7.36 6.60 22.36
C GLU A 178 8.62 6.85 23.22
N GLU A 179 8.98 5.92 24.11
CA GLU A 179 10.03 6.11 25.13
C GLU A 179 11.40 6.57 24.56
N ASN A 180 11.71 6.26 23.30
CA ASN A 180 13.03 6.47 22.69
C ASN A 180 13.09 7.58 21.63
N GLY A 181 12.05 8.41 21.50
CA GLY A 181 11.94 9.45 20.46
C GLY A 181 10.69 9.28 19.60
N SER A 182 10.61 10.03 18.49
CA SER A 182 9.49 9.86 17.57
C SER A 182 9.52 8.46 16.94
N SER A 183 8.42 7.73 16.99
CA SER A 183 8.30 6.37 16.44
C SER A 183 7.62 6.34 15.07
N TYR A 184 6.75 7.32 14.81
CA TYR A 184 6.00 7.43 13.57
C TYR A 184 5.59 8.87 13.33
N ALA A 185 5.54 9.30 12.08
CA ALA A 185 4.95 10.58 11.71
C ALA A 185 4.23 10.49 10.38
N PHE A 186 3.30 11.41 10.13
CA PHE A 186 2.67 11.54 8.83
C PHE A 186 2.23 12.98 8.53
N ALA A 187 2.41 13.39 7.28
CA ALA A 187 1.84 14.61 6.74
C ALA A 187 0.57 14.29 5.93
N ARG A 188 -0.44 15.16 6.02
CA ARG A 188 -1.68 15.12 5.23
C ARG A 188 -1.92 16.45 4.56
N TYR A 189 -2.35 16.40 3.30
CA TYR A 189 -2.65 17.59 2.52
C TYR A 189 -3.66 17.27 1.40
N LEU A 190 -4.36 18.29 0.90
CA LEU A 190 -5.21 18.14 -0.29
C LEU A 190 -4.33 18.17 -1.55
N ASN A 191 -4.42 17.14 -2.40
CA ASN A 191 -3.61 17.11 -3.62
C ASN A 191 -3.96 18.22 -4.61
N GLU A 192 -3.06 18.51 -5.57
CA GLU A 192 -3.19 19.55 -6.60
C GLU A 192 -4.51 19.51 -7.38
N LYS A 193 -5.16 18.35 -7.46
CA LYS A 193 -6.44 18.18 -8.15
C LYS A 193 -7.64 18.52 -7.28
N GLY A 194 -7.43 18.92 -6.02
CA GLY A 194 -8.44 19.38 -5.07
C GLY A 194 -9.45 18.32 -4.65
N LYS A 195 -9.17 17.02 -4.86
CA LYS A 195 -10.21 15.97 -4.81
C LYS A 195 -9.97 14.87 -3.79
N ARG A 196 -8.75 14.70 -3.30
CA ARG A 196 -8.39 13.62 -2.36
C ARG A 196 -7.28 14.08 -1.43
N ILE A 197 -7.35 13.63 -0.18
CA ILE A 197 -6.23 13.72 0.75
C ILE A 197 -5.12 12.82 0.26
N SER A 198 -3.91 13.36 0.25
CA SER A 198 -2.68 12.59 0.13
C SER A 198 -1.97 12.51 1.48
N THR A 199 -1.25 11.41 1.71
CA THR A 199 -0.42 11.20 2.90
C THR A 199 1.05 11.08 2.53
N VAL A 200 1.92 11.57 3.40
CA VAL A 200 3.33 11.18 3.44
C VAL A 200 3.60 10.58 4.81
N ASP A 201 3.97 9.32 4.86
CA ASP A 201 4.15 8.53 6.08
C ASP A 201 5.65 8.29 6.32
N PHE A 202 6.12 8.56 7.53
CA PHE A 202 7.49 8.35 7.99
C PHE A 202 7.49 7.17 8.94
N SER A 203 8.00 6.04 8.46
CA SER A 203 7.98 4.76 9.18
C SER A 203 9.17 4.64 10.13
N SER A 204 9.03 3.82 11.18
CA SER A 204 10.06 3.64 12.20
C SER A 204 11.42 3.15 11.67
N ASP A 205 11.43 2.52 10.50
CA ASP A 205 12.62 2.00 9.81
C ASP A 205 13.27 3.03 8.86
N GLY A 206 12.85 4.30 8.92
CA GLY A 206 13.29 5.37 8.03
C GLY A 206 12.58 5.42 6.68
N SER A 207 11.76 4.41 6.36
CA SER A 207 11.08 4.36 5.07
C SER A 207 9.99 5.44 4.98
N ILE A 208 10.06 6.24 3.94
CA ILE A 208 9.09 7.30 3.64
C ILE A 208 8.15 6.81 2.53
N TYR A 209 6.84 6.87 2.77
CA TYR A 209 5.82 6.49 1.81
C TYR A 209 4.94 7.67 1.45
N LYS A 210 4.50 7.77 0.20
CA LYS A 210 3.47 8.70 -0.25
C LYS A 210 2.30 7.96 -0.84
N ASP A 211 1.11 8.17 -0.28
CA ASP A 211 -0.11 7.46 -0.64
C ASP A 211 0.10 5.93 -0.67
N GLY A 212 0.84 5.42 0.33
CA GLY A 212 1.20 4.00 0.46
C GLY A 212 2.30 3.51 -0.51
N LYS A 213 2.96 4.39 -1.25
CA LYS A 213 4.08 4.04 -2.14
C LYS A 213 5.40 4.51 -1.57
N PHE A 214 6.37 3.60 -1.46
CA PHE A 214 7.73 3.94 -1.04
C PHE A 214 8.32 5.05 -1.91
N ILE A 215 8.97 6.02 -1.26
CA ILE A 215 9.71 7.12 -1.87
C ILE A 215 11.20 6.91 -1.65
N GLU A 216 11.64 6.92 -0.39
CA GLU A 216 13.04 6.90 0.01
C GLU A 216 13.19 6.34 1.43
N ASN A 217 14.43 6.13 1.86
CA ASN A 217 14.75 5.83 3.25
C ASN A 217 15.86 6.79 3.71
N ASP A 218 15.60 7.59 4.74
CA ASP A 218 16.50 8.65 5.20
C ASP A 218 17.61 8.16 6.15
N LEU A 219 17.51 6.90 6.63
CA LEU A 219 18.48 6.30 7.55
C LEU A 219 19.64 5.59 6.83
N TYR A 220 19.47 5.21 5.57
CA TYR A 220 20.41 4.34 4.85
C TYR A 220 20.96 4.99 3.57
N GLN A 221 22.13 4.53 3.12
CA GLN A 221 22.79 5.08 1.92
C GLN A 221 22.16 4.60 0.59
N ILE A 222 21.27 3.60 0.66
CA ILE A 222 20.56 3.03 -0.48
C ILE A 222 19.05 3.21 -0.29
N GLU A 223 18.33 3.47 -1.38
CA GLU A 223 16.88 3.72 -1.39
C GLU A 223 16.10 2.39 -1.32
N ALA A 224 16.29 1.64 -0.25
CA ALA A 224 15.65 0.35 -0.01
C ALA A 224 14.87 0.35 1.32
N SER A 225 14.00 -0.64 1.51
CA SER A 225 13.29 -0.80 2.78
C SER A 225 14.28 -1.12 3.91
N GLY A 226 13.98 -0.69 5.15
CA GLY A 226 14.84 -0.99 6.28
C GLY A 226 14.99 -2.48 6.51
N PHE A 227 13.90 -3.23 6.37
CA PHE A 227 13.92 -4.70 6.43
C PHE A 227 14.94 -5.32 5.46
N PHE A 228 15.02 -4.83 4.21
CA PHE A 228 15.99 -5.32 3.26
C PHE A 228 17.42 -4.94 3.65
N VAL A 229 17.66 -3.66 4.00
CA VAL A 229 18.99 -3.18 4.39
C VAL A 229 19.51 -3.94 5.60
N GLU A 230 18.68 -4.17 6.61
CA GLU A 230 19.04 -4.92 7.82
C GLU A 230 19.42 -6.37 7.52
N ASN A 231 18.71 -7.05 6.61
CA ASN A 231 19.04 -8.42 6.20
C ASN A 231 20.35 -8.49 5.40
N VAL A 232 20.61 -7.51 4.52
CA VAL A 232 21.90 -7.38 3.84
C VAL A 232 23.02 -7.12 4.86
N ALA A 233 22.80 -6.20 5.78
CA ALA A 233 23.73 -5.85 6.84
C ALA A 233 24.08 -7.05 7.73
N ALA A 234 23.08 -7.81 8.15
CA ALA A 234 23.25 -9.04 8.91
C ALA A 234 24.03 -10.10 8.13
N SER A 235 23.78 -10.23 6.83
CA SER A 235 24.50 -11.16 5.94
C SER A 235 25.98 -10.79 5.77
N LEU A 236 26.29 -9.49 5.77
CA LEU A 236 27.66 -8.95 5.69
C LEU A 236 28.35 -8.80 7.04
N GLN A 237 27.61 -8.95 8.16
CA GLN A 237 28.07 -8.59 9.51
C GLN A 237 28.56 -7.14 9.59
N LYS A 238 27.82 -6.24 8.94
CA LYS A 238 28.10 -4.80 8.85
C LYS A 238 26.94 -4.03 9.49
N ALA A 239 27.18 -2.81 9.95
CA ALA A 239 26.11 -1.97 10.45
C ALA A 239 25.22 -1.46 9.28
N PRO A 240 23.87 -1.45 9.41
CA PRO A 240 22.95 -1.07 8.33
C PRO A 240 23.22 0.29 7.69
N GLU A 241 23.60 1.30 8.49
CA GLU A 241 23.89 2.67 8.05
C GLU A 241 25.11 2.79 7.12
N TYR A 242 25.92 1.72 7.03
CA TYR A 242 27.10 1.66 6.17
C TYR A 242 26.91 0.78 4.93
N ILE A 243 25.71 0.25 4.68
CA ILE A 243 25.44 -0.55 3.49
C ILE A 243 25.36 0.35 2.26
N SER A 244 26.17 0.04 1.27
CA SER A 244 26.31 0.75 0.01
C SER A 244 25.97 -0.16 -1.17
N GLU A 245 25.75 0.41 -2.36
CA GLU A 245 25.53 -0.38 -3.58
C GLU A 245 26.71 -1.29 -3.93
N GLU A 246 27.93 -0.93 -3.54
CA GLU A 246 29.13 -1.76 -3.80
C GLU A 246 29.13 -3.03 -2.94
N ASP A 247 28.62 -2.93 -1.72
CA ASP A 247 28.42 -4.09 -0.86
C ASP A 247 27.45 -5.08 -1.53
N LEU A 248 26.37 -4.59 -2.15
CA LEU A 248 25.39 -5.43 -2.85
C LEU A 248 25.99 -6.16 -4.06
N LYS A 249 26.92 -5.53 -4.79
CA LYS A 249 27.55 -6.12 -5.97
C LYS A 249 28.51 -7.25 -5.61
N THR A 250 29.12 -7.20 -4.43
CA THR A 250 30.12 -8.17 -3.97
C THR A 250 29.51 -9.27 -3.09
N LEU A 251 28.27 -9.10 -2.64
CA LEU A 251 27.57 -10.06 -1.79
C LEU A 251 27.37 -11.41 -2.50
N GLN A 252 27.95 -12.48 -1.92
CA GLN A 252 27.79 -13.85 -2.41
C GLN A 252 26.68 -14.63 -1.68
N ASN A 253 26.36 -14.25 -0.44
CA ASN A 253 25.38 -14.96 0.38
C ASN A 253 24.41 -13.95 0.98
N LEU A 254 23.12 -14.11 0.72
CA LEU A 254 22.06 -13.27 1.26
C LEU A 254 21.04 -14.12 2.01
N ASN A 255 20.80 -13.76 3.25
CA ASN A 255 19.76 -14.34 4.08
C ASN A 255 18.66 -13.29 4.30
N ILE A 256 17.45 -13.55 3.81
CA ILE A 256 16.28 -12.73 4.07
C ILE A 256 15.35 -13.51 4.99
N LYS A 257 15.25 -13.05 6.24
CA LYS A 257 14.44 -13.67 7.28
C LYS A 257 13.95 -12.61 8.27
N PRO A 258 12.91 -12.91 9.07
CA PRO A 258 12.57 -12.06 10.20
C PRO A 258 13.77 -11.97 11.17
N LEU A 259 14.20 -10.74 11.49
CA LEU A 259 15.24 -10.45 12.49
C LEU A 259 14.61 -10.07 13.84
N SER A 260 13.34 -9.65 13.82
CA SER A 260 12.51 -9.33 14.98
C SER A 260 11.13 -10.01 14.91
N SER A 261 10.35 -9.93 15.99
CA SER A 261 8.97 -10.45 16.02
C SER A 261 8.01 -9.66 15.13
N THR A 262 8.28 -8.37 14.93
CA THR A 262 7.51 -7.44 14.10
C THR A 262 7.80 -7.62 12.61
N ASP A 263 8.99 -8.12 12.25
CA ASP A 263 9.39 -8.31 10.85
C ASP A 263 8.52 -9.30 10.10
N ARG A 264 7.86 -10.23 10.79
CA ARG A 264 7.00 -11.25 10.16
C ARG A 264 5.82 -10.66 9.36
N PHE A 265 5.54 -9.37 9.54
CA PHE A 265 4.51 -8.64 8.80
C PHE A 265 5.08 -7.71 7.73
N GLN A 266 6.41 -7.61 7.62
CA GLN A 266 7.06 -6.81 6.59
C GLN A 266 7.11 -7.57 5.27
N GLU A 267 7.11 -6.85 4.15
CA GLU A 267 7.25 -7.42 2.81
C GLU A 267 8.43 -6.77 2.11
N LEU A 268 9.14 -7.53 1.27
CA LEU A 268 10.09 -6.94 0.34
C LEU A 268 9.35 -6.09 -0.69
N LEU A 269 9.83 -4.86 -0.90
CA LEU A 269 9.20 -3.88 -1.76
C LEU A 269 9.72 -3.97 -3.22
N PRO A 270 8.99 -3.40 -4.19
CA PRO A 270 9.45 -3.32 -5.57
C PRO A 270 10.84 -2.67 -5.76
N HIS A 271 11.28 -1.79 -4.86
CA HIS A 271 12.61 -1.18 -4.88
C HIS A 271 13.70 -2.15 -4.39
N ASP A 272 13.44 -2.93 -3.34
CA ASP A 272 14.35 -4.00 -2.87
C ASP A 272 14.65 -4.99 -4.01
N TYR A 273 13.62 -5.32 -4.79
CA TYR A 273 13.77 -6.15 -5.98
C TYR A 273 14.71 -5.56 -7.03
N GLN A 274 14.79 -4.23 -7.17
CA GLN A 274 15.71 -3.59 -8.11
C GLN A 274 17.17 -3.78 -7.67
N TYR A 275 17.43 -3.70 -6.36
CA TYR A 275 18.74 -3.98 -5.79
C TYR A 275 19.11 -5.45 -5.90
N ILE A 276 18.20 -6.36 -5.54
CA ILE A 276 18.43 -7.81 -5.66
C ILE A 276 18.76 -8.18 -7.11
N LYS A 277 18.07 -7.58 -8.09
CA LYS A 277 18.34 -7.83 -9.52
C LYS A 277 19.77 -7.49 -9.95
N GLN A 278 20.47 -6.64 -9.20
CA GLN A 278 21.83 -6.19 -9.50
C GLN A 278 22.91 -6.99 -8.77
N MET A 279 22.54 -7.91 -7.87
CA MET A 279 23.46 -8.77 -7.12
C MET A 279 24.05 -9.88 -8.00
N LYS A 280 24.93 -9.50 -8.93
CA LYS A 280 25.49 -10.44 -9.91
C LYS A 280 26.47 -11.44 -9.32
N SER A 281 26.98 -11.19 -8.12
CA SER A 281 27.88 -12.13 -7.43
C SER A 281 27.16 -13.09 -6.49
N LEU A 282 25.82 -13.00 -6.38
CA LEU A 282 25.06 -13.79 -5.42
C LEU A 282 25.02 -15.27 -5.83
N GLU A 283 25.60 -16.12 -4.99
CA GLU A 283 25.70 -17.57 -5.16
C GLU A 283 24.67 -18.31 -4.30
N ARG A 284 24.38 -17.78 -3.11
CA ARG A 284 23.47 -18.41 -2.14
C ARG A 284 22.42 -17.44 -1.66
N LEU A 285 21.16 -17.85 -1.79
CA LEU A 285 20.00 -17.10 -1.31
C LEU A 285 19.17 -17.96 -0.36
N TYR A 286 18.99 -17.49 0.86
CA TYR A 286 18.09 -18.05 1.85
C TYR A 286 16.90 -17.11 2.06
N LEU A 287 15.68 -17.62 1.92
CA LEU A 287 14.43 -16.90 2.14
C LEU A 287 13.60 -17.64 3.19
N LYS A 288 13.24 -16.97 4.29
CA LYS A 288 12.36 -17.53 5.32
C LYS A 288 11.10 -16.70 5.46
N GLY A 289 9.94 -17.28 5.15
CA GLY A 289 8.64 -16.61 5.20
C GLY A 289 8.39 -15.65 4.03
N TYR A 290 9.32 -15.58 3.07
CA TYR A 290 9.26 -14.65 1.95
C TYR A 290 9.51 -15.34 0.61
N THR A 291 9.02 -14.72 -0.45
CA THR A 291 9.25 -15.17 -1.82
C THR A 291 9.72 -14.02 -2.69
N LEU A 292 10.48 -14.33 -3.74
CA LEU A 292 10.81 -13.38 -4.80
C LEU A 292 10.04 -13.72 -6.06
N PRO A 293 9.55 -12.73 -6.83
CA PRO A 293 8.93 -13.01 -8.11
C PRO A 293 9.99 -13.57 -9.07
N MET A 294 9.58 -14.44 -10.01
CA MET A 294 10.48 -15.04 -10.99
C MET A 294 11.26 -14.00 -11.82
N SER A 295 10.66 -12.82 -12.02
CA SER A 295 11.31 -11.69 -12.69
C SER A 295 12.58 -11.18 -11.97
N VAL A 296 12.70 -11.40 -10.66
CA VAL A 296 13.88 -11.11 -9.85
C VAL A 296 14.84 -12.30 -9.89
N LEU A 297 14.36 -13.51 -9.57
CA LEU A 297 15.20 -14.70 -9.47
C LEU A 297 16.02 -14.94 -10.76
N LYS A 298 15.40 -14.82 -11.95
CA LYS A 298 16.09 -15.04 -13.24
C LYS A 298 17.25 -14.08 -13.53
N SER A 299 17.38 -13.01 -12.76
CA SER A 299 18.47 -12.04 -12.92
C SER A 299 19.71 -12.39 -12.09
N LEU A 300 19.58 -13.34 -11.15
CA LEU A 300 20.63 -13.85 -10.28
C LEU A 300 21.42 -14.94 -11.02
N ILE A 301 22.18 -14.51 -12.01
CA ILE A 301 22.82 -15.40 -13.00
C ILE A 301 23.82 -16.38 -12.39
N ASN A 302 24.36 -16.11 -11.20
CA ASN A 302 25.35 -16.96 -10.52
C ASN A 302 24.75 -17.70 -9.32
N LEU A 303 23.41 -17.73 -9.18
CA LEU A 303 22.76 -18.40 -8.05
C LEU A 303 22.93 -19.92 -8.17
N GLU A 304 23.63 -20.51 -7.20
CA GLU A 304 23.92 -21.95 -7.12
C GLU A 304 23.07 -22.66 -6.08
N THR A 305 22.68 -21.95 -5.02
CA THR A 305 21.92 -22.46 -3.88
C THR A 305 20.74 -21.55 -3.59
N LEU A 306 19.54 -22.14 -3.60
CA LEU A 306 18.31 -21.47 -3.18
C LEU A 306 17.68 -22.28 -2.05
N ILE A 307 17.45 -21.64 -0.91
CA ILE A 307 16.77 -22.23 0.23
C ILE A 307 15.54 -21.39 0.53
N ILE A 308 14.37 -22.03 0.62
CA ILE A 308 13.11 -21.36 0.90
C ILE A 308 12.37 -22.13 2.00
N GLU A 309 12.08 -21.43 3.09
CA GLU A 309 11.38 -21.97 4.26
C GLU A 309 10.15 -21.12 4.60
N ASP A 310 9.19 -21.72 5.31
CA ASP A 310 8.00 -21.09 5.88
C ASP A 310 7.10 -20.36 4.87
N VAL A 311 6.99 -20.88 3.65
CA VAL A 311 6.11 -20.33 2.59
C VAL A 311 4.98 -21.29 2.22
N GLN A 312 3.79 -20.72 1.98
CA GLN A 312 2.60 -21.51 1.65
C GLN A 312 2.51 -21.89 0.16
N ASN A 313 3.16 -21.14 -0.73
CA ASN A 313 3.08 -21.40 -2.16
C ASN A 313 4.32 -20.87 -2.86
N LEU A 314 4.87 -21.67 -3.79
CA LEU A 314 5.86 -21.24 -4.77
C LEU A 314 5.29 -21.37 -6.19
N GLY A 315 4.41 -20.44 -6.56
CA GLY A 315 3.76 -20.43 -7.88
C GLY A 315 4.71 -20.28 -9.07
N PHE A 316 6.00 -20.02 -8.81
CA PHE A 316 7.06 -19.91 -9.83
C PHE A 316 7.90 -21.18 -9.97
N LEU A 317 7.64 -22.27 -9.24
CA LEU A 317 8.45 -23.51 -9.34
C LEU A 317 8.56 -24.02 -10.78
N GLU A 318 7.46 -23.94 -11.54
CA GLU A 318 7.40 -24.34 -12.95
C GLU A 318 8.17 -23.36 -13.88
N GLU A 319 8.52 -22.18 -13.38
CA GLU A 319 9.22 -21.13 -14.14
C GLU A 319 10.71 -21.03 -13.78
N LEU A 320 11.26 -21.95 -12.98
CA LEU A 320 12.66 -21.89 -12.52
C LEU A 320 13.69 -22.23 -13.59
N ALA A 321 13.30 -22.81 -14.72
CA ALA A 321 14.19 -23.21 -15.83
C ALA A 321 15.27 -22.18 -16.24
N PRO A 322 15.06 -20.84 -16.16
CA PRO A 322 16.11 -19.86 -16.43
C PRO A 322 17.28 -19.81 -15.43
N LEU A 323 17.19 -20.48 -14.28
CA LEU A 323 18.27 -20.52 -13.27
C LEU A 323 19.32 -21.57 -13.64
N GLU A 324 20.12 -21.25 -14.66
CA GLU A 324 21.03 -22.22 -15.30
C GLU A 324 22.11 -22.78 -14.36
N ASN A 325 22.46 -22.08 -13.28
CA ASN A 325 23.50 -22.50 -12.33
C ASN A 325 22.94 -23.08 -11.02
N LEU A 326 21.62 -23.10 -10.83
CA LEU A 326 21.03 -23.59 -9.59
C LEU A 326 21.27 -25.10 -9.48
N SER A 327 22.08 -25.48 -8.51
CA SER A 327 22.50 -26.86 -8.29
C SER A 327 21.86 -27.49 -7.05
N TYR A 328 21.52 -26.66 -6.07
CA TYR A 328 20.90 -27.07 -4.81
C TYR A 328 19.64 -26.26 -4.54
N LEU A 329 18.53 -26.96 -4.27
CA LEU A 329 17.26 -26.36 -3.85
C LEU A 329 16.77 -27.01 -2.56
N ASP A 330 16.51 -26.20 -1.53
CA ASP A 330 15.84 -26.66 -0.32
C ASP A 330 14.48 -25.98 -0.17
N ILE A 331 13.43 -26.81 -0.10
CA ILE A 331 12.02 -26.42 0.07
C ILE A 331 11.34 -27.27 1.15
N HIS A 332 12.09 -27.85 2.10
CA HIS A 332 11.55 -28.83 3.05
C HIS A 332 10.50 -28.26 4.02
N GLN A 333 10.60 -26.98 4.38
CA GLN A 333 9.64 -26.28 5.26
C GLN A 333 8.62 -25.46 4.46
N THR A 334 8.08 -26.03 3.38
CA THR A 334 7.06 -25.37 2.57
C THR A 334 5.76 -26.18 2.53
N GLU A 335 4.71 -25.60 1.96
CA GLU A 335 3.44 -26.29 1.67
C GLU A 335 3.34 -26.77 0.21
N ILE A 336 4.49 -26.98 -0.44
CA ILE A 336 4.57 -27.48 -1.82
C ILE A 336 4.16 -28.95 -1.87
N THR A 337 3.35 -29.29 -2.87
CA THR A 337 2.81 -30.65 -3.07
C THR A 337 3.23 -31.28 -4.39
N THR A 338 3.78 -30.49 -5.32
CA THR A 338 4.20 -30.92 -6.66
C THR A 338 5.54 -30.30 -7.06
N VAL A 339 6.44 -31.08 -7.66
CA VAL A 339 7.79 -30.66 -8.04
C VAL A 339 8.21 -31.05 -9.45
N SER A 340 7.32 -31.61 -10.26
CA SER A 340 7.62 -32.06 -11.63
C SER A 340 8.30 -31.00 -12.51
N GLY A 341 8.03 -29.70 -12.30
CA GLY A 341 8.66 -28.61 -13.05
C GLY A 341 10.17 -28.46 -12.81
N LEU A 342 10.72 -29.03 -11.72
CA LEU A 342 12.14 -28.91 -11.40
C LEU A 342 13.06 -29.71 -12.35
N VAL A 343 12.52 -30.68 -13.10
CA VAL A 343 13.31 -31.50 -14.04
C VAL A 343 13.88 -30.69 -15.21
N GLU A 344 13.35 -29.49 -15.45
CA GLU A 344 13.83 -28.57 -16.50
C GLU A 344 15.12 -27.81 -16.08
N LEU A 345 15.51 -27.87 -14.81
CA LEU A 345 16.73 -27.23 -14.30
C LEU A 345 17.96 -28.08 -14.61
N LYS A 346 18.70 -27.66 -15.63
CA LYS A 346 19.84 -28.42 -16.19
C LYS A 346 20.98 -28.73 -15.21
N SER A 347 21.17 -27.88 -14.21
CA SER A 347 22.28 -27.99 -13.24
C SER A 347 21.84 -28.49 -11.88
N LEU A 348 20.53 -28.68 -11.66
CA LEU A 348 19.99 -29.12 -10.38
C LEU A 348 20.43 -30.56 -10.12
N ASN A 349 21.14 -30.77 -9.03
CA ASN A 349 21.66 -32.08 -8.65
C ASN A 349 21.04 -32.61 -7.36
N GLN A 350 20.57 -31.71 -6.48
CA GLN A 350 20.05 -32.08 -5.17
C GLN A 350 18.86 -31.20 -4.79
N VAL A 351 17.81 -31.86 -4.29
CA VAL A 351 16.62 -31.22 -3.74
C VAL A 351 16.35 -31.76 -2.34
N VAL A 352 16.19 -30.85 -1.38
CA VAL A 352 15.69 -31.18 -0.05
C VAL A 352 14.21 -30.84 0.03
N LEU A 353 13.38 -31.83 0.33
CA LEU A 353 11.93 -31.69 0.40
C LEU A 353 11.31 -32.63 1.45
N ASN A 354 10.02 -32.43 1.75
CA ASN A 354 9.25 -33.33 2.60
C ASN A 354 8.51 -34.37 1.75
N LYS A 355 9.01 -35.64 1.74
CA LYS A 355 8.41 -36.74 0.97
C LYS A 355 6.99 -37.10 1.43
N GLY A 356 6.60 -36.72 2.64
CA GLY A 356 5.23 -36.86 3.14
C GLY A 356 4.24 -35.83 2.58
N LYS A 357 4.73 -34.71 2.05
CA LYS A 357 3.89 -33.63 1.48
C LYS A 357 3.92 -33.60 -0.04
N VAL A 358 5.09 -33.80 -0.65
CA VAL A 358 5.27 -33.78 -2.10
C VAL A 358 4.84 -35.13 -2.67
N THR A 359 3.98 -35.12 -3.69
CA THR A 359 3.30 -36.34 -4.19
C THR A 359 3.94 -36.95 -5.43
N ASP A 360 4.83 -36.21 -6.10
CA ASP A 360 5.47 -36.56 -7.37
C ASP A 360 7.00 -36.47 -7.28
N TRP A 361 7.60 -36.58 -6.08
CA TRP A 361 9.03 -36.40 -5.89
C TRP A 361 9.89 -37.44 -6.62
N GLU A 362 9.33 -38.63 -6.90
CA GLU A 362 10.00 -39.71 -7.63
C GLU A 362 10.44 -39.26 -9.04
N VAL A 363 9.72 -38.32 -9.65
CA VAL A 363 10.06 -37.77 -10.97
C VAL A 363 11.45 -37.11 -10.99
N LEU A 364 11.91 -36.62 -9.84
CA LEU A 364 13.24 -36.02 -9.70
C LEU A 364 14.32 -37.10 -9.76
N GLU A 365 14.17 -38.17 -8.98
CA GLU A 365 15.11 -39.30 -8.97
C GLU A 365 15.17 -40.00 -10.34
N GLU A 366 14.03 -40.16 -11.01
CA GLU A 366 13.96 -40.69 -12.38
C GLU A 366 14.76 -39.86 -13.41
N ASN A 367 14.92 -38.55 -13.15
CA ASN A 367 15.70 -37.62 -13.96
C ASN A 367 17.12 -37.37 -13.41
N GLY A 368 17.58 -38.16 -12.44
CA GLY A 368 18.94 -38.10 -11.91
C GLY A 368 19.19 -36.98 -10.90
N ILE A 369 18.14 -36.39 -10.35
CA ILE A 369 18.21 -35.38 -9.27
C ILE A 369 18.09 -36.11 -7.92
N GLU A 370 19.07 -35.92 -7.05
CA GLU A 370 19.08 -36.52 -5.71
C GLU A 370 18.00 -35.88 -4.82
N VAL A 371 17.10 -36.70 -4.27
CA VAL A 371 16.10 -36.23 -3.30
C VAL A 371 16.53 -36.61 -1.89
N VAL A 372 16.83 -35.60 -1.08
CA VAL A 372 17.21 -35.75 0.34
C VAL A 372 16.02 -35.40 1.22
N GLU A 373 15.74 -36.25 2.19
CA GLU A 373 14.76 -35.99 3.23
C GLU A 373 15.45 -35.26 4.40
N SER A 374 14.94 -34.08 4.78
CA SER A 374 15.39 -33.37 5.98
C SER A 374 14.91 -34.14 7.23
N PRO A 375 15.76 -34.31 8.25
CA PRO A 375 15.46 -35.14 9.44
C PRO A 375 14.30 -34.63 10.31
#